data_AF-A0A124E0J0-F1
#
_entry.id   AF-A0A124E0J0-F1
#
_cell.length_a   1.000
_cell.length_b   1.000
_cell.length_c   1.000
_cell.angle_alpha   90.00
_cell.angle_beta   90.00
_cell.angle_gamma   90.00
#
_symmetry.space_group_name_H-M   'P 1'
#
loop_
_entity.id
_entity.type
_entity.pdbx_description
1 polymer ?
#
loop_
_entity_poly.entity_id
_entity_poly.type
_entity_poly.pdbx_seq_one_letter_code
_entity_poly.pdbx_strand_id
1 'polypeptide(L)'
;MAAHASLIESRESEDLIADSPGDAIIARLDDPQIAASLSLILDHADLIATMIVGLDGLVRRAEVIGDNVASGLAEVRDLAASSAGTARWPAVDLAALSETVARLSAAVVDAAPALDKLLRSPLTDPQTADVLANAGEALLEGKQAAAADPRGPRGVFALMRVTKDPDVSRGLGFMIHIARAFGRRLAPEGSSNI
;
A
#
# COMPACT_ATOMS: atom_id res chain seq x y z
N MET A 1 -1.35 60.86 19.75
CA MET A 1 -1.72 59.82 18.76
C MET A 1 -0.55 58.84 18.59
N ALA A 2 -0.44 57.81 19.44
CA ALA A 2 0.45 56.66 19.23
C ALA A 2 0.11 55.57 20.26
N ALA A 3 -0.98 54.83 20.04
CA ALA A 3 -1.39 53.71 20.91
C ALA A 3 -2.11 52.58 20.14
N HIS A 4 -1.81 52.41 18.85
CA HIS A 4 -2.48 51.41 18.01
C HIS A 4 -1.55 50.42 17.30
N ALA A 5 -0.23 50.49 17.52
CA ALA A 5 0.73 49.61 16.82
C ALA A 5 0.96 48.25 17.50
N SER A 6 0.62 48.09 18.78
CA SER A 6 1.00 46.88 19.55
C SER A 6 -0.04 45.74 19.54
N LEU A 7 -1.25 45.94 18.99
CA LEU A 7 -2.33 44.95 19.02
C LEU A 7 -2.47 44.13 17.73
N ILE A 8 -1.69 44.46 16.69
CA ILE A 8 -1.73 43.76 15.40
C ILE A 8 -0.72 42.61 15.39
N GLU A 9 0.44 42.79 16.03
CA GLU A 9 1.52 41.78 16.07
C GLU A 9 1.17 40.54 16.92
N SER A 10 0.32 40.70 17.94
CA SER A 10 -0.11 39.59 18.80
C SER A 10 -1.12 38.65 18.11
N ARG A 11 -1.84 39.13 17.09
CA ARG A 11 -2.96 38.39 16.48
C ARG A 11 -2.55 37.50 15.31
N GLU A 12 -1.45 37.82 14.63
CA GLU A 12 -0.86 36.97 13.57
C GLU A 12 -0.12 35.75 14.13
N SER A 13 0.26 35.76 15.41
CA SER A 13 1.01 34.65 16.03
C SER A 13 0.13 33.46 16.45
N GLU A 14 -1.20 33.65 16.53
CA GLU A 14 -2.15 32.60 16.97
C GLU A 14 -2.75 31.76 15.83
N ASP A 15 -2.70 32.24 14.58
CA ASP A 15 -3.31 31.57 13.41
C ASP A 15 -2.32 30.73 12.57
N LEU A 16 -1.04 30.65 12.97
CA LEU A 16 0.03 30.00 12.19
C LEU A 16 0.41 28.58 12.67
N ILE A 17 -0.24 28.05 13.70
CA ILE A 17 -0.11 26.63 14.08
C ILE A 17 -1.09 25.84 13.22
N ALA A 18 -0.81 25.77 11.92
CA ALA A 18 -1.52 24.86 11.03
C ALA A 18 -1.17 23.43 11.45
N ASP A 19 -2.18 22.71 11.95
CA ASP A 19 -2.15 21.30 12.36
C ASP A 19 -1.24 20.49 11.43
N SER A 20 -0.07 20.10 11.94
CA SER A 20 0.92 19.42 11.11
C SER A 20 0.43 18.00 10.81
N PRO A 21 0.81 17.37 9.70
CA PRO A 21 0.44 15.97 9.43
C PRO A 21 0.93 15.01 10.53
N GLY A 22 1.94 15.39 11.32
CA GLY A 22 2.34 14.67 12.53
C GLY A 22 1.33 14.83 13.66
N ASP A 23 0.78 16.03 13.85
CA ASP A 23 -0.26 16.30 14.83
C ASP A 23 -1.56 15.54 14.51
N ALA A 24 -1.89 15.37 13.22
CA ALA A 24 -3.01 14.53 12.79
C ALA A 24 -2.80 13.03 13.06
N ILE A 25 -1.55 12.53 13.04
CA ILE A 25 -1.21 11.15 13.41
C ILE A 25 -1.20 11.00 14.93
N ILE A 26 -0.66 11.97 15.66
CA ILE A 26 -0.69 12.02 17.12
C ILE A 26 -2.14 12.03 17.63
N ALA A 27 -3.01 12.84 17.03
CA ALA A 27 -4.43 12.89 17.34
C ALA A 27 -5.17 11.57 17.04
N ARG A 28 -4.71 10.78 16.06
CA ARG A 28 -5.22 9.43 15.78
C ARG A 28 -4.61 8.37 16.70
N LEU A 29 -3.41 8.59 17.22
CA LEU A 29 -2.75 7.72 18.20
C LEU A 29 -3.29 7.91 19.62
N ASP A 30 -3.96 9.04 19.89
CA ASP A 30 -4.74 9.23 21.11
C ASP A 30 -5.94 8.25 21.20
N ASP A 31 -6.36 7.64 20.09
CA ASP A 31 -7.31 6.53 20.11
C ASP A 31 -6.61 5.23 20.55
N PRO A 32 -6.99 4.65 21.70
CA PRO A 32 -6.35 3.46 22.24
C PRO A 32 -6.50 2.23 21.33
N GLN A 33 -7.56 2.18 20.51
CA GLN A 33 -7.77 1.08 19.56
C GLN A 33 -6.82 1.20 18.36
N ILE A 34 -6.55 2.41 17.90
CA ILE A 34 -5.60 2.68 16.80
C ILE A 34 -4.17 2.43 17.28
N ALA A 35 -3.80 2.92 18.47
CA ALA A 35 -2.49 2.67 19.05
C ALA A 35 -2.20 1.17 19.24
N ALA A 36 -3.19 0.40 19.74
CA ALA A 36 -3.05 -1.05 19.90
C ALA A 36 -2.90 -1.78 18.56
N SER A 37 -3.66 -1.37 17.55
CA SER A 37 -3.57 -1.95 16.19
C SER A 37 -2.22 -1.64 15.55
N LEU A 38 -1.71 -0.43 15.73
CA LEU A 38 -0.41 -0.01 15.20
C LEU A 38 0.74 -0.73 15.91
N SER A 39 0.67 -0.88 17.23
CA SER A 39 1.62 -1.68 18.01
C SER A 39 1.66 -3.11 17.51
N LEU A 40 0.49 -3.74 17.32
CA LEU A 40 0.41 -5.13 16.86
C LEU A 40 0.99 -5.32 15.45
N ILE A 41 0.78 -4.37 14.54
CA ILE A 41 1.39 -4.39 13.20
C ILE A 41 2.90 -4.19 13.28
N LEU A 42 3.38 -3.27 14.12
CA LEU A 42 4.81 -3.01 14.32
C LEU A 42 5.51 -4.21 14.98
N ASP A 43 4.89 -4.83 15.96
CA ASP A 43 5.39 -6.02 16.68
C ASP A 43 5.54 -7.23 15.73
N HIS A 44 4.69 -7.31 14.69
CA HIS A 44 4.69 -8.41 13.73
C HIS A 44 5.23 -8.01 12.35
N ALA A 45 5.87 -6.84 12.23
CA ALA A 45 6.35 -6.33 10.95
C ALA A 45 7.40 -7.24 10.28
N ASP A 46 8.16 -7.99 11.07
CA ASP A 46 9.15 -8.96 10.56
C ASP A 46 8.49 -10.22 9.97
N LEU A 47 7.40 -10.68 10.60
CA LEU A 47 6.58 -11.78 10.09
C LEU A 47 5.84 -11.37 8.81
N ILE A 48 5.38 -10.12 8.74
CA ILE A 48 4.79 -9.55 7.52
C ILE A 48 5.82 -9.49 6.39
N ALA A 49 7.06 -9.05 6.67
CA ALA A 49 8.13 -9.05 5.68
C ALA A 49 8.46 -10.47 5.17
N THR A 50 8.50 -11.45 6.08
CA THR A 50 8.71 -12.86 5.74
C THR A 50 7.57 -13.42 4.89
N MET A 51 6.32 -13.04 5.18
CA MET A 51 5.16 -13.41 4.36
C MET A 51 5.22 -12.79 2.96
N ILE A 52 5.67 -11.53 2.83
CA ILE A 52 5.81 -10.88 1.53
C ILE A 52 6.87 -11.60 0.67
N VAL A 53 8.02 -11.94 1.25
CA VAL A 53 9.07 -12.72 0.56
C VAL A 53 8.60 -14.13 0.23
N GLY A 54 7.87 -14.79 1.14
CA GLY A 54 7.27 -16.09 0.89
C GLY A 54 6.22 -16.06 -0.22
N LEU A 55 5.43 -14.98 -0.29
CA LEU A 55 4.43 -14.76 -1.32
C LEU A 55 5.06 -14.48 -2.68
N ASP A 56 6.13 -13.69 -2.75
CA ASP A 56 6.92 -13.48 -3.98
C ASP A 56 7.48 -14.80 -4.51
N GLY A 57 8.06 -15.61 -3.62
CA GLY A 57 8.54 -16.95 -3.94
C GLY A 57 7.43 -17.90 -4.43
N LEU A 58 6.22 -17.79 -3.89
CA LEU A 58 5.06 -18.56 -4.32
C LEU A 58 4.56 -18.09 -5.69
N VAL A 59 4.44 -16.79 -5.94
CA VAL A 59 3.99 -16.22 -7.23
C VAL A 59 4.96 -16.61 -8.35
N ARG A 60 6.26 -16.47 -8.11
CA ARG A 60 7.30 -16.83 -9.08
C ARG A 60 7.30 -18.32 -9.42
N ARG A 61 6.93 -19.15 -8.45
CA ARG A 61 6.83 -20.61 -8.62
C ARG A 61 5.46 -21.03 -9.16
N ALA A 62 4.41 -20.23 -8.96
CA ALA A 62 3.07 -20.46 -9.48
C ALA A 62 3.01 -20.33 -11.00
N GLU A 63 3.85 -19.51 -11.64
CA GLU A 63 3.96 -19.52 -13.11
C GLU A 63 4.50 -20.86 -13.61
N VAL A 64 5.60 -21.35 -13.01
CA VAL A 64 6.21 -22.64 -13.38
C VAL A 64 5.30 -23.82 -13.03
N ILE A 65 4.66 -23.80 -11.87
CA ILE A 65 3.72 -24.85 -11.44
C ILE A 65 2.44 -24.77 -12.27
N GLY A 66 1.98 -23.58 -12.63
CA GLY A 66 0.80 -23.35 -13.46
C GLY A 66 0.93 -24.01 -14.82
N ASP A 67 2.06 -23.82 -15.50
CA ASP A 67 2.33 -24.44 -16.80
C ASP A 67 2.40 -25.97 -16.72
N ASN A 68 3.01 -26.50 -15.64
CA ASN A 68 3.11 -27.95 -15.41
C ASN A 68 1.76 -28.57 -15.01
N VAL A 69 0.94 -27.87 -14.21
CA VAL A 69 -0.40 -28.34 -13.80
C VAL A 69 -1.38 -28.24 -14.97
N ALA A 70 -1.31 -27.18 -15.79
CA ALA A 70 -2.12 -27.05 -16.99
C ALA A 70 -1.77 -28.14 -18.01
N SER A 71 -0.48 -28.42 -18.21
CA SER A 71 -0.02 -29.52 -19.07
C SER A 71 -0.44 -30.88 -18.51
N GLY A 72 -0.29 -31.10 -17.19
CA GLY A 72 -0.74 -32.33 -16.54
C GLY A 72 -2.25 -32.53 -16.60
N LEU A 73 -3.05 -31.46 -16.51
CA LEU A 73 -4.50 -31.54 -16.65
C LEU A 73 -4.92 -31.79 -18.10
N ALA A 74 -4.20 -31.23 -19.08
CA ALA A 74 -4.39 -31.53 -20.50
C ALA A 74 -4.04 -32.99 -20.80
N GLU A 75 -2.93 -33.52 -20.27
CA GLU A 75 -2.56 -34.93 -20.37
C GLU A 75 -3.58 -35.84 -19.68
N VAL A 76 -4.06 -35.50 -18.48
CA VAL A 76 -5.10 -36.28 -17.78
C VAL A 76 -6.41 -36.25 -18.56
N ARG A 77 -6.78 -35.11 -19.17
CA ARG A 77 -7.95 -35.01 -20.03
C ARG A 77 -7.80 -35.83 -21.32
N ASP A 78 -6.64 -35.81 -21.94
CA ASP A 78 -6.35 -36.63 -23.13
C ASP A 78 -6.29 -38.12 -22.77
N LEU A 79 -5.74 -38.47 -21.60
CA LEU A 79 -5.76 -39.84 -21.07
C LEU A 79 -7.18 -40.28 -20.72
N ALA A 80 -8.02 -39.39 -20.17
CA ALA A 80 -9.43 -39.65 -19.88
C ALA A 80 -10.27 -39.79 -21.16
N ALA A 81 -10.00 -38.97 -22.17
CA ALA A 81 -10.67 -39.04 -23.47
C ALA A 81 -10.26 -40.30 -24.26
N SER A 82 -9.00 -40.71 -24.16
CA SER A 82 -8.48 -41.95 -24.77
C SER A 82 -8.79 -43.21 -23.95
N SER A 83 -9.10 -43.09 -22.65
CA SER A 83 -9.49 -44.20 -21.76
C SER A 83 -11.00 -44.30 -21.51
N ALA A 84 -11.83 -43.62 -22.32
CA ALA A 84 -13.29 -43.64 -22.25
C ALA A 84 -13.93 -45.05 -22.35
N GLY A 85 -13.13 -46.11 -22.51
CA GLY A 85 -13.54 -47.50 -22.37
C GLY A 85 -13.07 -48.26 -21.12
N THR A 86 -12.07 -47.81 -20.33
CA THR A 86 -11.42 -48.70 -19.34
C THR A 86 -10.81 -48.09 -18.07
N ALA A 87 -10.69 -46.77 -17.87
CA ALA A 87 -10.05 -46.26 -16.65
C ALA A 87 -11.06 -45.63 -15.65
N ARG A 88 -11.61 -46.45 -14.75
CA ARG A 88 -12.23 -45.96 -13.50
C ARG A 88 -11.11 -45.52 -12.55
N TRP A 89 -10.82 -44.22 -12.51
CA TRP A 89 -10.03 -43.62 -11.42
C TRP A 89 -10.97 -43.40 -10.23
N PRO A 90 -10.79 -44.09 -9.09
CA PRO A 90 -11.49 -43.74 -7.88
C PRO A 90 -10.80 -42.51 -7.25
N ALA A 91 -11.60 -41.52 -6.84
CA ALA A 91 -11.21 -40.37 -5.99
C ALA A 91 -10.85 -39.03 -6.66
N VAL A 92 -11.26 -38.76 -7.90
CA VAL A 92 -11.41 -37.36 -8.34
C VAL A 92 -12.88 -37.12 -8.69
N ASP A 93 -13.60 -36.50 -7.76
CA ASP A 93 -14.97 -36.07 -8.00
C ASP A 93 -14.94 -34.84 -8.91
N LEU A 94 -14.96 -35.09 -10.22
CA LEU A 94 -14.99 -34.05 -11.24
C LEU A 94 -16.19 -33.11 -11.06
N ALA A 95 -17.29 -33.59 -10.46
CA ALA A 95 -18.44 -32.75 -10.18
C ALA A 95 -18.14 -31.75 -9.05
N ALA A 96 -17.53 -32.21 -7.95
CA ALA A 96 -17.10 -31.33 -6.86
C ALA A 96 -16.03 -30.31 -7.30
N LEU A 97 -15.10 -30.71 -8.17
CA LEU A 97 -14.14 -29.78 -8.78
C LEU A 97 -14.84 -28.77 -9.70
N SER A 98 -15.78 -29.21 -10.53
CA SER A 98 -16.54 -28.31 -11.40
C SER A 98 -17.34 -27.28 -10.60
N GLU A 99 -17.89 -27.67 -9.46
CA GLU A 99 -18.64 -26.76 -8.59
C GLU A 99 -17.71 -25.79 -7.85
N THR A 100 -16.52 -26.25 -7.44
CA THR A 100 -15.51 -25.38 -6.82
C THR A 100 -14.96 -24.36 -7.82
N VAL A 101 -14.71 -24.80 -9.07
CA VAL A 101 -14.32 -23.91 -10.17
C VAL A 101 -15.45 -22.96 -10.53
N ALA A 102 -16.71 -23.40 -10.54
CA ALA A 102 -17.87 -22.54 -10.79
C ALA A 102 -18.04 -21.47 -9.70
N ARG A 103 -17.86 -21.83 -8.42
CA ARG A 103 -17.90 -20.87 -7.30
C ARG A 103 -16.73 -19.90 -7.33
N LEU A 104 -15.53 -20.38 -7.64
CA LEU A 104 -14.35 -19.53 -7.77
C LEU A 104 -14.48 -18.57 -8.96
N SER A 105 -14.96 -19.05 -10.10
CA SER A 105 -15.19 -18.21 -11.28
C SER A 105 -16.31 -17.20 -11.05
N ALA A 106 -17.38 -17.55 -10.32
CA ALA A 106 -18.38 -16.59 -9.88
C ALA A 106 -17.78 -15.51 -8.95
N ALA A 107 -16.98 -15.90 -7.97
CA ALA A 107 -16.30 -14.96 -7.06
C ALA A 107 -15.29 -14.06 -7.79
N VAL A 108 -14.57 -14.60 -8.78
CA VAL A 108 -13.67 -13.83 -9.64
C VAL A 108 -14.46 -12.91 -10.56
N VAL A 109 -15.60 -13.32 -11.10
CA VAL A 109 -16.48 -12.45 -11.92
C VAL A 109 -17.06 -11.31 -11.08
N ASP A 110 -17.43 -11.57 -9.82
CA ASP A 110 -17.89 -10.54 -8.89
C ASP A 110 -16.76 -9.57 -8.48
N ALA A 111 -15.53 -10.08 -8.33
CA ALA A 111 -14.34 -9.27 -8.05
C ALA A 111 -13.74 -8.64 -9.31
N ALA A 112 -14.12 -9.11 -10.51
CA ALA A 112 -13.55 -8.70 -11.78
C ALA A 112 -13.65 -7.18 -12.03
N PRO A 113 -14.71 -6.45 -11.66
CA PRO A 113 -14.75 -5.00 -11.84
C PRO A 113 -13.72 -4.26 -10.98
N ALA A 114 -13.39 -4.80 -9.80
CA ALA A 114 -12.37 -4.24 -8.91
C ALA A 114 -10.97 -4.60 -9.39
N LEU A 115 -10.75 -5.84 -9.84
CA LEU A 115 -9.51 -6.27 -10.48
C LEU A 115 -9.28 -5.53 -11.80
N ASP A 116 -10.31 -5.34 -12.62
CA ASP A 116 -10.24 -4.64 -13.89
C ASP A 116 -9.97 -3.14 -13.69
N LYS A 117 -10.56 -2.54 -12.63
CA LYS A 117 -10.17 -1.20 -12.19
C LYS A 117 -8.72 -1.13 -11.71
N LEU A 118 -8.19 -2.17 -11.08
CA LEU A 118 -6.79 -2.26 -10.64
C LEU A 118 -5.81 -2.50 -11.80
N LEU A 119 -6.19 -3.35 -12.76
CA LEU A 119 -5.40 -3.72 -13.94
C LEU A 119 -5.42 -2.63 -15.02
N ARG A 120 -6.50 -1.85 -15.11
CA ARG A 120 -6.61 -0.66 -15.96
C ARG A 120 -6.27 0.63 -15.22
N SER A 121 -5.93 0.52 -13.94
CA SER A 121 -5.46 1.66 -13.13
C SER A 121 -4.00 1.96 -13.48
N PRO A 122 -3.55 3.21 -13.26
CA PRO A 122 -2.15 3.56 -13.35
C PRO A 122 -1.21 2.70 -12.47
N LEU A 123 -1.74 1.87 -11.56
CA LEU A 123 -0.96 0.91 -10.77
C LEU A 123 -0.26 -0.19 -11.60
N THR A 124 -0.76 -0.50 -12.79
CA THR A 124 -0.15 -1.49 -13.71
C THR A 124 0.86 -0.86 -14.68
N ASP A 125 1.00 0.46 -14.66
CA ASP A 125 1.96 1.18 -15.48
C ASP A 125 3.38 0.96 -14.93
N PRO A 126 4.38 0.60 -15.77
CA PRO A 126 5.76 0.39 -15.32
C PRO A 126 6.33 1.58 -14.52
N GLN A 127 5.95 2.81 -14.89
CA GLN A 127 6.43 4.01 -14.18
C GLN A 127 5.87 4.11 -12.75
N THR A 128 4.62 3.70 -12.54
CA THR A 128 4.02 3.67 -11.20
C THR A 128 4.58 2.53 -10.36
N ALA A 129 4.84 1.37 -10.98
CA ALA A 129 5.50 0.25 -10.32
C ALA A 129 6.91 0.63 -9.84
N ASP A 130 7.69 1.34 -10.67
CA ASP A 130 9.02 1.85 -10.30
C ASP A 130 8.94 2.85 -9.14
N VAL A 131 7.99 3.78 -9.15
CA VAL A 131 7.80 4.74 -8.04
C VAL A 131 7.42 4.02 -6.74
N LEU A 132 6.56 3.01 -6.82
CA LEU A 132 6.17 2.18 -5.67
C LEU A 132 7.35 1.35 -5.14
N ALA A 133 8.16 0.77 -6.03
CA ALA A 133 9.36 0.02 -5.66
C ALA A 133 10.37 0.94 -4.94
N ASN A 134 10.68 2.10 -5.53
CA ASN A 134 11.59 3.09 -4.93
C ASN A 134 11.07 3.61 -3.57
N ALA A 135 9.76 3.84 -3.45
CA ALA A 135 9.16 4.24 -2.17
C ALA A 135 9.25 3.12 -1.13
N GLY A 136 9.04 1.86 -1.55
CA GLY A 136 9.18 0.68 -0.69
C GLY A 136 10.61 0.47 -0.20
N GLU A 137 11.60 0.62 -1.09
CA GLU A 137 13.02 0.57 -0.75
C GLU A 137 13.41 1.67 0.24
N ALA A 138 13.01 2.92 0.00
CA ALA A 138 13.25 4.03 0.90
C ALA A 138 12.60 3.85 2.28
N LEU A 139 11.40 3.23 2.34
CA LEU A 139 10.73 2.87 3.59
C LEU A 139 11.48 1.79 4.36
N LEU A 140 11.97 0.76 3.65
CA LEU A 140 12.76 -0.31 4.26
C LEU A 140 14.09 0.22 4.79
N GLU A 141 14.78 1.05 4.00
CA GLU A 141 16.02 1.72 4.40
C GLU A 141 15.81 2.65 5.59
N GLY A 142 14.73 3.44 5.58
CA GLY A 142 14.35 4.31 6.71
C GLY A 142 14.06 3.52 7.99
N LYS A 143 13.37 2.38 7.89
CA LYS A 143 13.13 1.47 9.03
C LYS A 143 14.44 0.90 9.58
N GLN A 144 15.34 0.47 8.70
CA GLN A 144 16.65 -0.06 9.11
C GLN A 144 17.52 1.02 9.74
N ALA A 145 17.55 2.23 9.18
CA ALA A 145 18.27 3.37 9.73
C ALA A 145 17.73 3.79 11.12
N ALA A 146 16.41 3.82 11.29
CA ALA A 146 15.77 4.12 12.58
C ALA A 146 16.03 3.03 13.63
N ALA A 147 16.15 1.76 13.22
CA ALA A 147 16.53 0.67 14.11
C ALA A 147 18.03 0.72 14.48
N ALA A 148 18.89 1.13 13.56
CA ALA A 148 20.33 1.27 13.78
C ALA A 148 20.68 2.50 14.65
N ASP A 149 19.94 3.59 14.51
CA ASP A 149 20.03 4.76 15.41
C ASP A 149 18.65 5.12 16.01
N PRO A 150 18.26 4.42 17.09
CA PRO A 150 16.99 4.67 17.79
C PRO A 150 16.94 6.05 18.46
N ARG A 151 18.08 6.72 18.58
CA ARG A 151 18.22 8.03 19.23
C ARG A 151 18.23 9.09 18.14
N GLY A 152 17.09 9.22 17.47
CA GLY A 152 16.83 10.23 16.46
C GLY A 152 17.16 11.67 16.91
N PRO A 153 16.98 12.67 16.02
CA PRO A 153 17.46 14.03 16.22
C PRO A 153 17.06 14.60 17.59
N ARG A 154 18.03 14.83 18.48
CA ARG A 154 17.75 15.30 19.83
C ARG A 154 17.55 16.81 19.86
N GLY A 155 16.31 17.22 20.09
CA GLY A 155 15.91 18.61 20.32
C GLY A 155 15.63 19.40 19.05
N VAL A 156 15.01 20.58 19.23
CA VAL A 156 14.52 21.44 18.14
C VAL A 156 15.63 21.92 17.18
N PHE A 157 16.85 22.10 17.66
CA PHE A 157 18.01 22.46 16.83
C PHE A 157 18.48 21.30 15.93
N ALA A 158 18.37 20.05 16.40
CA ALA A 158 18.71 18.89 15.59
C ALA A 158 17.66 18.65 14.50
N LEU A 159 16.37 18.84 14.80
CA LEU A 159 15.31 18.82 13.78
C LEU A 159 15.53 19.89 12.70
N MET A 160 15.81 21.13 13.10
CA MET A 160 16.04 22.23 12.16
C MET A 160 17.25 21.96 11.25
N ARG A 161 18.28 21.28 11.77
CA ARG A 161 19.43 20.84 10.98
C ARG A 161 19.06 19.75 9.98
N VAL A 162 18.21 18.80 10.37
CA VAL A 162 17.70 17.74 9.49
C VAL A 162 16.85 18.32 8.38
N THR A 163 16.02 19.34 8.64
CA THR A 163 15.26 20.00 7.57
C THR A 163 16.15 20.77 6.59
N LYS A 164 17.35 21.19 7.03
CA LYS A 164 18.34 21.87 6.18
C LYS A 164 19.15 20.91 5.30
N ASP A 165 19.00 19.61 5.52
CA ASP A 165 19.59 18.58 4.68
C ASP A 165 18.93 18.63 3.26
N PRO A 166 19.72 18.67 2.18
CA PRO A 166 19.21 18.69 0.81
C PRO A 166 18.35 17.46 0.46
N ASP A 167 18.63 16.28 1.03
CA ASP A 167 17.85 15.06 0.79
C ASP A 167 16.48 15.14 1.46
N VAL A 168 16.44 15.59 2.72
CA VAL A 168 15.19 15.78 3.47
C VAL A 168 14.33 16.86 2.83
N SER A 169 14.93 17.97 2.39
CA SER A 169 14.23 19.04 1.68
C SER A 169 13.58 18.55 0.38
N ARG A 170 14.28 17.69 -0.38
CA ARG A 170 13.73 17.08 -1.61
C ARG A 170 12.55 16.16 -1.32
N GLY A 171 12.67 15.30 -0.30
CA GLY A 171 11.59 14.41 0.13
C GLY A 171 10.35 15.18 0.61
N LEU A 172 10.55 16.22 1.43
CA LEU A 172 9.46 17.08 1.92
C LEU A 172 8.78 17.82 0.76
N GLY A 173 9.57 18.33 -0.20
CA GLY A 173 9.05 18.97 -1.42
C GLY A 173 8.18 18.02 -2.23
N PHE A 174 8.60 16.77 -2.41
CA PHE A 174 7.80 15.75 -3.08
C PHE A 174 6.47 15.47 -2.37
N MET A 175 6.49 15.33 -1.04
CA MET A 175 5.27 15.15 -0.23
C MET A 175 4.28 16.30 -0.37
N ILE A 176 4.78 17.55 -0.42
CA ILE A 176 3.95 18.74 -0.66
C ILE A 176 3.29 18.67 -2.04
N HIS A 177 4.01 18.23 -3.07
CA HIS A 177 3.47 18.07 -4.42
C HIS A 177 2.40 16.98 -4.50
N ILE A 178 2.58 15.85 -3.81
CA ILE A 178 1.55 14.81 -3.68
C ILE A 178 0.29 15.37 -3.01
N ALA A 179 0.45 16.02 -1.86
CA ALA A 179 -0.66 16.60 -1.11
C ALA A 179 -1.45 17.62 -1.97
N ARG A 180 -0.74 18.48 -2.72
CA ARG A 180 -1.36 19.43 -3.65
C ARG A 180 -2.11 18.74 -4.80
N ALA A 181 -1.56 17.68 -5.38
CA ALA A 181 -2.21 16.93 -6.44
C ALA A 181 -3.48 16.22 -5.94
N PHE A 182 -3.41 15.64 -4.75
CA PHE A 182 -4.53 14.97 -4.11
C PHE A 182 -5.64 15.93 -3.71
N GLY A 183 -5.31 17.06 -3.06
CA GLY A 183 -6.27 18.08 -2.66
C GLY A 183 -7.07 18.67 -3.83
N ARG A 184 -6.44 18.84 -5.00
CA ARG A 184 -7.14 19.27 -6.23
C ARG A 184 -8.20 18.27 -6.70
N ARG A 185 -8.02 16.97 -6.45
CA ARG A 185 -8.99 15.92 -6.84
C ARG A 185 -10.12 15.78 -5.84
N LEU A 186 -9.92 16.23 -4.60
CA LEU A 186 -10.93 16.25 -3.54
C LEU A 186 -11.76 17.53 -3.53
N ALA A 187 -11.31 18.59 -4.21
CA ALA A 187 -12.09 19.80 -4.38
C ALA A 187 -13.39 19.43 -5.13
N PRO A 188 -14.57 19.64 -4.54
CA PRO A 188 -15.82 19.41 -5.23
C PRO A 188 -15.91 20.36 -6.41
N GLU A 189 -16.03 19.82 -7.63
CA GLU A 189 -16.37 20.60 -8.82
C GLU A 189 -17.81 21.12 -8.65
N GLY A 190 -17.96 22.28 -8.01
CA GLY A 190 -19.29 22.75 -7.59
C GLY A 190 -19.35 24.15 -6.99
N SER A 191 -18.60 25.12 -7.53
CA SER A 191 -18.85 26.54 -7.26
C SER A 191 -18.36 27.43 -8.41
N SER A 192 -18.85 27.14 -9.62
CA SER A 192 -18.85 28.09 -10.72
C SER A 192 -20.19 28.05 -11.44
N ASN A 193 -21.26 28.35 -10.71
CA ASN A 193 -22.45 28.95 -11.27
C ASN A 193 -23.23 29.65 -10.14
N ILE A 194 -23.04 30.97 -10.01
CA ILE A 194 -24.02 32.04 -9.77
C ILE A 194 -23.27 33.35 -10.03
#